data_AF-A0A969JY01-F1
#
_entry.id   AF-A0A969JY01-F1
#
_cell.length_a   1.000
_cell.length_b   1.000
_cell.length_c   1.000
_cell.angle_alpha   90.00
_cell.angle_beta   90.00
_cell.angle_gamma   90.00
#
_symmetry.space_group_name_H-M   'P 1'
#
loop_
_entity.id
_entity.type
_entity.pdbx_description
1 polymer ?
#
loop_
_entity_poly.entity_id
_entity_poly.type
_entity_poly.pdbx_seq_one_letter_code
_entity_poly.pdbx_strand_id
1 'polypeptide(L)'
;MEDVIGLGVDWPHRRVYWDRRLPMEQAYGVRRYPLGEEGLLDIVGDRQQLTLTTNVPFTLVIRDAAYSEAAQHLQTAVSAGTITIDLT
;
A
#
# COMPACT_ATOMS: atom_id res chain seq x y z
N MET A 1 -13.63 3.83 5.40
CA MET A 1 -14.00 5.00 4.56
C MET A 1 -12.83 5.96 4.69
N GLU A 2 -11.97 6.14 3.69
CA GLU A 2 -12.10 5.97 2.25
C GLU A 2 -11.39 4.70 1.72
N ASP A 3 -12.08 3.87 0.93
CA ASP A 3 -11.49 2.69 0.26
C ASP A 3 -11.18 3.04 -1.19
N VAL A 4 -10.16 3.86 -1.41
CA VAL A 4 -9.67 4.09 -2.77
C VAL A 4 -8.86 2.87 -3.16
N ILE A 5 -9.33 2.09 -4.14
CA ILE A 5 -8.66 0.88 -4.68
C ILE A 5 -8.24 -0.16 -3.63
N GLY A 6 -9.03 -0.31 -2.55
CA GLY A 6 -8.75 -1.24 -1.45
C GLY A 6 -7.66 -0.75 -0.49
N LEU A 7 -7.26 0.52 -0.56
CA LEU A 7 -6.39 1.14 0.41
C LEU A 7 -7.21 1.59 1.63
N GLY A 8 -6.79 1.18 2.82
CA GLY A 8 -7.38 1.60 4.10
C GLY A 8 -6.30 2.08 5.06
N VAL A 9 -6.62 3.02 5.94
CA VAL A 9 -5.66 3.62 6.87
C VAL A 9 -6.18 3.58 8.30
N ASP A 10 -5.33 3.13 9.21
CA ASP A 10 -5.53 3.14 10.66
C ASP A 10 -4.47 4.04 11.29
N TRP A 11 -4.85 5.29 11.55
CA TRP A 11 -3.90 6.34 11.90
C TRP A 11 -3.53 6.54 13.37
N PRO A 12 -4.24 6.04 14.40
CA PRO A 12 -3.61 5.90 15.72
C PRO A 12 -2.49 4.84 15.74
N HIS A 13 -2.61 3.77 14.94
CA HIS A 13 -1.62 2.68 14.91
C HIS A 13 -0.57 2.82 13.79
N ARG A 14 -0.65 3.88 12.98
CA ARG A 14 0.22 4.13 11.81
C ARG A 14 0.30 2.92 10.87
N ARG A 15 -0.86 2.37 10.52
CA ARG A 15 -0.97 1.24 9.59
C ARG A 15 -1.70 1.65 8.33
N VAL A 16 -1.16 1.21 7.21
CA VAL A 16 -1.80 1.31 5.89
C VAL A 16 -2.01 -0.10 5.39
N TYR A 17 -3.24 -0.40 5.02
CA TYR A 17 -3.66 -1.67 4.45
C TYR A 17 -3.90 -1.48 2.97
N TRP A 18 -3.41 -2.38 2.14
CA TRP A 18 -3.78 -2.42 0.73
C TRP A 18 -4.29 -3.80 0.35
N ASP A 19 -5.60 -3.89 0.17
CA ASP A 19 -6.29 -5.06 -0.36
C ASP A 19 -6.28 -5.01 -1.87
N ARG A 20 -5.33 -5.73 -2.48
CA ARG A 20 -5.14 -5.72 -3.92
C ARG A 20 -6.04 -6.78 -4.56
N ARG A 21 -7.17 -6.30 -5.07
CA ARG A 21 -8.24 -7.13 -5.66
C ARG A 21 -8.38 -6.97 -7.18
N LEU A 22 -7.66 -6.01 -7.78
CA LEU A 22 -7.72 -5.75 -9.21
C LEU A 22 -6.72 -6.65 -9.96
N PRO A 23 -7.02 -7.05 -11.21
CA PRO A 23 -6.04 -7.69 -12.09
C PRO A 23 -4.85 -6.74 -12.30
N MET A 24 -3.67 -7.13 -11.83
CA MET A 24 -2.44 -6.33 -11.82
C MET A 24 -1.71 -6.38 -13.17
N GLU A 25 -2.45 -6.44 -14.29
CA GLU A 25 -1.86 -6.42 -15.64
C GLU A 25 -1.24 -5.06 -15.99
N GLN A 26 -1.68 -4.01 -15.29
CA GLN A 26 -1.11 -2.67 -15.34
C GLN A 26 -0.88 -2.17 -13.92
N ALA A 27 0.17 -1.35 -13.74
CA ALA A 27 0.44 -0.69 -12.48
C ALA A 27 -0.72 0.24 -12.11
N TYR A 28 -1.18 0.15 -10.86
CA TYR A 28 -2.26 0.99 -10.33
C TYR A 28 -1.94 1.44 -8.91
N GLY A 29 -2.63 2.48 -8.45
CA GLY A 29 -2.26 3.13 -7.21
C GLY A 29 -3.03 4.40 -6.92
N VAL A 30 -2.64 5.06 -5.84
CA VAL A 30 -3.12 6.39 -5.48
C VAL A 30 -1.94 7.34 -5.32
N ARG A 31 -2.22 8.63 -5.51
CA ARG A 31 -1.26 9.71 -5.26
C ARG A 31 -1.85 10.71 -4.30
N ARG A 32 -1.01 11.31 -3.46
CA ARG A 32 -1.31 12.29 -2.42
C ARG A 32 -2.42 11.81 -1.48
N TYR A 33 -2.42 10.52 -1.17
CA TYR A 33 -3.37 9.94 -0.24
C TYR A 33 -3.06 10.45 1.19
N PRO A 34 -4.03 11.05 1.90
CA PRO A 34 -3.79 11.62 3.20
C PRO A 34 -3.52 10.54 4.26
N LEU A 35 -2.45 10.73 5.03
CA LEU A 35 -2.08 9.91 6.18
C LEU A 35 -2.14 10.77 7.45
N GLY A 36 -3.32 10.85 8.06
CA GLY A 36 -3.58 11.74 9.19
C GLY A 36 -3.56 13.21 8.83
N GLU A 37 -3.08 14.04 9.76
CA GLU A 37 -3.14 15.51 9.61
C GLU A 37 -2.12 16.07 8.62
N GLU A 38 -0.88 15.55 8.60
CA GLU A 38 0.21 16.10 7.78
C GLU A 38 0.86 15.08 6.83
N GLY A 39 0.48 13.80 6.93
CA GLY A 39 1.06 12.74 6.14
C GLY A 39 0.48 12.65 4.73
N LEU A 40 1.31 12.29 3.76
CA LEU A 40 0.91 12.03 2.39
C LEU A 40 1.57 10.74 1.90
N LEU A 41 0.83 9.98 1.10
CA LEU A 41 1.26 8.75 0.48
C LEU A 41 0.99 8.75 -1.02
N ASP A 42 2.04 8.54 -1.79
CA ASP A 42 1.95 8.01 -3.15
C ASP A 42 2.26 6.52 -3.08
N ILE A 43 1.41 5.69 -3.66
CA ILE A 43 1.58 4.24 -3.69
C ILE A 43 1.10 3.73 -5.04
N VAL A 44 1.98 3.07 -5.78
CA VAL A 44 1.69 2.49 -7.09
C VAL A 44 2.36 1.12 -7.14
N GLY A 45 1.68 0.12 -7.68
CA GLY A 45 2.26 -1.20 -7.85
C GLY A 45 1.58 -2.02 -8.92
N ASP A 46 2.33 -2.98 -9.43
CA ASP A 46 1.90 -4.03 -10.35
C ASP A 46 2.15 -5.41 -9.73
N ARG A 47 1.96 -6.49 -10.50
CA ARG A 47 2.11 -7.85 -9.99
C ARG A 47 3.46 -8.14 -9.32
N GLN A 48 4.53 -7.46 -9.73
CA GLN A 48 5.90 -7.78 -9.33
C GLN A 48 6.45 -6.79 -8.31
N GLN A 49 6.04 -5.53 -8.38
CA GLN A 49 6.70 -4.47 -7.63
C GLN A 49 5.72 -3.43 -7.11
N LEU A 50 6.07 -2.84 -5.96
CA LEU A 50 5.42 -1.70 -5.37
C LEU A 50 6.41 -0.55 -5.20
N THR A 51 6.01 0.66 -5.57
CA THR A 51 6.73 1.89 -5.25
C THR A 51 5.88 2.77 -4.37
N LEU A 52 6.44 3.20 -3.25
CA LEU A 52 5.79 4.10 -2.29
C LEU A 52 6.62 5.34 -2.11
N THR A 53 5.98 6.49 -1.94
CA THR A 53 6.62 7.73 -1.47
C THR A 53 5.77 8.33 -0.36
N THR A 54 6.37 8.60 0.79
CA THR A 54 5.68 9.18 1.94
C THR A 54 6.57 10.17 2.68
N ASN A 55 5.98 11.15 3.36
CA ASN A 55 6.68 12.05 4.28
C ASN A 55 6.62 11.58 5.76
N VAL A 56 5.88 10.51 6.05
CA VAL A 56 5.70 9.97 7.41
C VAL A 56 5.95 8.45 7.44
N PRO A 57 6.56 7.92 8.51
CA PRO A 57 6.76 6.47 8.64
C PRO A 57 5.46 5.76 9.05
N PHE A 58 5.23 4.58 8.47
CA PHE A 58 4.08 3.73 8.77
C PHE A 58 4.40 2.24 8.54
N THR A 59 3.50 1.35 8.96
CA THR A 59 3.56 -0.08 8.60
C THR A 59 2.59 -0.35 7.45
N LEU A 60 3.12 -0.89 6.35
CA LEU A 60 2.32 -1.34 5.20
C LEU A 60 1.92 -2.80 5.40
N VAL A 61 0.65 -3.10 5.17
CA VAL A 61 0.10 -4.46 5.13
C VAL A 61 -0.56 -4.66 3.78
N ILE A 62 -0.04 -5.58 2.96
CA ILE A 62 -0.61 -5.92 1.66
C ILE A 62 -1.34 -7.26 1.77
N ARG A 63 -2.55 -7.32 1.21
CA ARG A 63 -3.32 -8.55 1.05
C ARG A 63 -3.64 -8.75 -0.43
N ASP A 64 -2.93 -9.69 -1.06
CA ASP A 64 -3.19 -10.09 -2.44
C ASP A 64 -4.29 -11.16 -2.48
N ALA A 65 -5.54 -10.71 -2.56
CA ALA A 65 -6.69 -11.62 -2.66
C ALA A 65 -6.94 -12.14 -4.08
N ALA A 66 -6.33 -11.51 -5.10
CA ALA A 66 -6.58 -11.82 -6.51
C ALA A 66 -5.78 -13.00 -7.08
N TYR A 67 -4.69 -13.44 -6.44
CA TYR A 67 -3.70 -14.33 -7.08
C TYR A 67 -3.38 -15.63 -6.33
N SER A 68 -3.94 -15.89 -5.15
CA SER A 68 -3.64 -17.12 -4.41
C SER A 68 -4.75 -17.45 -3.40
N GLU A 69 -5.17 -18.73 -3.34
CA GLU A 69 -6.04 -19.26 -2.28
C GLU A 69 -5.37 -19.19 -0.89
N ALA A 70 -4.04 -19.08 -0.86
CA ALA A 70 -3.29 -18.66 0.31
C ALA A 70 -3.03 -17.14 0.19
N ALA A 71 -3.85 -16.32 0.82
CA ALA A 71 -3.65 -14.88 0.87
C ALA A 71 -2.22 -14.59 1.36
N GLN A 72 -1.35 -14.10 0.47
CA GLN A 72 -0.02 -13.66 0.89
C GLN A 72 -0.19 -12.33 1.61
N HIS A 73 0.21 -12.35 2.88
CA HIS A 73 0.21 -11.18 3.74
C HIS A 73 1.64 -10.67 3.83
N LEU A 74 1.95 -9.60 3.11
CA LEU A 74 3.22 -8.90 3.29
C LEU A 74 3.01 -7.80 4.34
N GLN A 75 3.86 -7.77 5.36
CA GLN A 75 3.90 -6.69 6.33
C GLN A 75 5.32 -6.13 6.39
N THR A 76 5.48 -4.82 6.17
CA THR A 76 6.78 -4.17 6.20
C THR A 76 6.71 -2.77 6.78
N ALA A 77 7.82 -2.32 7.37
CA ALA A 77 7.98 -0.95 7.83
C ALA A 77 8.37 -0.05 6.65
N VAL A 78 7.67 1.06 6.49
CA VAL A 78 7.95 2.08 5.48
C VAL A 78 8.47 3.32 6.19
N SER A 79 9.70 3.70 5.88
CA SER A 79 10.29 4.97 6.32
C SER A 79 9.80 6.12 5.45
N ALA A 80 9.94 7.36 5.96
CA ALA A 80 9.78 8.54 5.12
C ALA A 80 10.79 8.53 3.97
N GLY A 81 10.35 8.97 2.79
CA GLY A 81 11.07 8.89 1.53
C GLY A 81 10.38 7.98 0.52
N THR A 82 11.13 7.58 -0.51
CA THR A 82 10.68 6.65 -1.54
C THR A 82 11.28 5.28 -1.28
N ILE A 83 10.44 4.24 -1.32
CA ILE A 83 10.85 2.84 -1.20
C ILE A 83 10.22 2.02 -2.33
N THR A 84 10.98 1.04 -2.80
CA THR A 84 10.50 0.04 -3.75
C THR A 84 10.56 -1.33 -3.08
N ILE A 85 9.50 -2.11 -3.23
CA ILE A 85 9.34 -3.44 -2.66
C ILE A 85 9.06 -4.42 -3.79
N ASP A 86 9.88 -5.45 -3.90
CA ASP A 86 9.63 -6.58 -4.80
C ASP A 86 8.70 -7.59 -4.12
N LEU A 87 7.70 -8.06 -4.85
CA LEU A 87 6.63 -8.96 -4.39
C LEU A 87 6.81 -10.40 -4.90
N THR A 88 7.90 -10.67 -5.62
CA THR A 88 8.29 -11.98 -6.17
C THR A 88 8.90 -12.92 -5.15
#